data_AF-A0A2A2QNN0-F1
#
_entry.id   AF-A0A2A2QNN0-F1
#
_cell.length_a   1.000
_cell.length_b   1.000
_cell.length_c   1.000
_cell.angle_alpha   90.00
_cell.angle_beta   90.00
_cell.angle_gamma   90.00
#
_symmetry.space_group_name_H-M   'P 1'
#
loop_
_entity.id
_entity.type
_entity.pdbx_description
1 polymer ?
#
loop_
_entity_poly.entity_id
_entity_poly.type
_entity_poly.pdbx_seq_one_letter_code
_entity_poly.pdbx_strand_id
1 'polypeptide(L)'
;MLKKYAIDYTIHPQHNHAVCTHFTDDPIEAEDFLMHLLVARARIGEIRHDGVALVGLQYDRLLRIAAERIASAMLLESLVLDPSAVKARFGLAI
;
A
#
# COMPACT_ATOMS: atom_id res chain seq x y z
N MET A 1 -14.09 -11.50 -14.69
CA MET A 1 -12.93 -10.63 -14.96
C MET A 1 -11.72 -11.23 -14.26
N LEU A 2 -10.58 -11.36 -14.93
CA LEU A 2 -9.34 -11.75 -14.27
C LEU A 2 -8.93 -10.61 -13.35
N LYS A 3 -8.76 -10.89 -12.06
CA LYS A 3 -8.27 -9.89 -11.12
C LYS A 3 -6.79 -9.63 -11.41
N LYS A 4 -6.43 -8.36 -11.62
CA LYS A 4 -5.08 -7.99 -12.05
C LYS A 4 -4.08 -8.09 -10.91
N TYR A 5 -4.43 -7.63 -9.72
CA TYR A 5 -3.60 -7.69 -8.54
C TYR A 5 -3.95 -8.87 -7.64
N ALA A 6 -2.93 -9.52 -7.10
CA ALA A 6 -3.02 -10.44 -5.99
C ALA A 6 -1.93 -10.10 -4.96
N ILE A 7 -2.33 -9.79 -3.73
CA ILE A 7 -1.44 -9.37 -2.64
C ILE A 7 -1.53 -10.42 -1.54
N ASP A 8 -0.43 -11.15 -1.31
CA ASP A 8 -0.33 -12.11 -0.21
C ASP A 8 0.13 -11.41 1.06
N TYR A 9 -0.49 -11.75 2.18
CA TYR A 9 -0.17 -11.13 3.46
C TYR A 9 -0.51 -12.04 4.66
N THR A 10 0.08 -11.71 5.81
CA THR A 10 -0.24 -12.32 7.10
C THR A 10 -0.49 -11.22 8.13
N ILE A 11 -1.68 -11.23 8.75
CA ILE A 11 -2.02 -10.34 9.87
C ILE A 11 -1.46 -10.94 11.16
N HIS A 12 -0.90 -10.12 12.05
CA HIS A 12 -0.26 -10.53 13.30
C HIS A 12 0.83 -11.61 13.10
N PRO A 13 1.85 -11.36 12.25
CA PRO A 13 2.82 -12.38 11.84
C PRO A 13 3.68 -12.95 12.98
N GLN A 14 3.64 -12.35 14.17
CA GLN A 14 4.29 -12.88 15.38
C GLN A 14 3.51 -14.04 16.02
N HIS A 15 2.21 -14.14 15.79
CA HIS A 15 1.30 -15.11 16.41
C HIS A 15 0.48 -15.92 15.40
N ASN A 16 0.54 -15.56 14.12
CA ASN A 16 -0.27 -16.13 13.07
C ASN A 16 0.62 -16.44 11.86
N HIS A 17 0.37 -17.60 11.24
CA HIS A 17 1.07 -18.09 10.05
C HIS A 17 0.13 -18.24 8.84
N ALA A 18 -1.16 -17.93 8.99
CA ALA A 18 -2.10 -18.00 7.89
C ALA A 18 -1.76 -16.93 6.83
N VAL A 19 -1.58 -17.38 5.59
CA VAL A 19 -1.43 -16.51 4.44
C VAL A 19 -2.82 -16.24 3.86
N CYS A 20 -3.15 -14.97 3.73
CA CYS A 20 -4.34 -14.49 3.05
C CYS A 20 -3.93 -13.85 1.73
N THR A 21 -4.82 -13.87 0.74
CA THR A 21 -4.62 -13.17 -0.52
C THR A 21 -5.76 -12.20 -0.75
N HIS A 22 -5.43 -10.93 -0.93
CA HIS A 22 -6.37 -9.92 -1.40
C HIS A 22 -6.26 -9.83 -2.91
N PHE A 23 -7.40 -9.70 -3.60
CA PHE A 23 -7.42 -9.62 -5.05
C PHE A 23 -8.31 -8.46 -5.52
N THR A 24 -7.76 -7.63 -6.40
CA THR A 24 -8.44 -6.48 -7.01
C THR A 24 -7.96 -6.28 -8.45
N ASP A 25 -8.78 -5.64 -9.29
CA ASP A 25 -8.39 -5.13 -10.61
C ASP A 25 -8.21 -3.61 -10.63
N ASP A 26 -8.51 -2.93 -9.53
CA ASP A 26 -8.32 -1.49 -9.35
C ASP A 26 -6.92 -1.20 -8.76
N PRO A 27 -6.04 -0.49 -9.48
CA PRO A 27 -4.74 -0.10 -8.95
C PRO A 27 -4.83 0.83 -7.72
N ILE A 28 -5.88 1.64 -7.60
CA ILE A 28 -6.07 2.53 -6.44
C ILE A 28 -6.43 1.69 -5.21
N GLU A 29 -7.35 0.74 -5.35
CA GLU A 29 -7.68 -0.20 -4.25
C GLU A 29 -6.45 -1.00 -3.82
N ALA A 30 -5.61 -1.45 -4.76
CA ALA A 30 -4.37 -2.14 -4.42
C ALA A 30 -3.43 -1.27 -3.57
N GLU A 31 -3.25 0.00 -3.94
CA GLU A 31 -2.44 0.95 -3.17
C GLU A 31 -3.03 1.21 -1.77
N ASP A 32 -4.35 1.41 -1.68
CA ASP A 32 -5.06 1.63 -0.41
C ASP A 32 -5.02 0.38 0.48
N PHE A 33 -5.09 -0.81 -0.10
CA PHE A 33 -4.95 -2.05 0.66
C PHE A 33 -3.53 -2.21 1.21
N LEU A 34 -2.49 -1.89 0.42
CA LEU A 34 -1.10 -1.87 0.90
C LEU A 34 -0.93 -0.85 2.03
N MET A 35 -1.58 0.31 1.93
CA MET A 35 -1.61 1.31 3.01
C MET A 35 -2.14 0.69 4.32
N HIS A 36 -3.28 0.00 4.26
CA HIS A 36 -3.85 -0.67 5.43
C HIS A 36 -2.92 -1.76 6.00
N LEU A 37 -2.27 -2.54 5.15
CA LEU A 37 -1.31 -3.56 5.60
C LEU A 37 -0.11 -2.94 6.32
N LEU A 38 0.42 -1.83 5.82
CA LEU A 38 1.53 -1.10 6.45
C LEU A 38 1.11 -0.52 7.82
N VAL A 39 -0.05 0.12 7.90
CA VAL A 39 -0.60 0.65 9.17
C VAL A 39 -0.82 -0.47 10.18
N ALA A 40 -1.38 -1.60 9.74
CA ALA A 40 -1.61 -2.78 10.57
C ALA A 40 -0.33 -3.54 10.94
N ARG A 41 0.83 -3.13 10.40
CA ARG A 41 2.13 -3.84 10.55
C ARG A 41 2.01 -5.32 10.15
N ALA A 42 1.19 -5.60 9.14
CA ALA A 42 1.06 -6.92 8.56
C ALA A 42 2.35 -7.31 7.82
N ARG A 43 2.62 -8.61 7.69
CA ARG A 43 3.67 -9.09 6.79
C ARG A 43 3.11 -9.11 5.38
N ILE A 44 3.71 -8.34 4.48
CA ILE A 44 3.44 -8.41 3.04
C ILE A 44 4.36 -9.49 2.46
N GLY A 45 3.76 -10.46 1.76
CA GLY A 45 4.47 -11.54 1.07
C GLY A 45 4.80 -11.14 -0.35
N GLU A 46 4.02 -11.66 -1.30
CA GLU A 46 4.16 -11.41 -2.73
C GLU A 46 3.06 -10.46 -3.23
N ILE A 47 3.42 -9.54 -4.12
CA ILE A 47 2.48 -8.74 -4.88
C ILE A 47 2.58 -9.19 -6.34
N ARG A 48 1.49 -9.69 -6.92
CA ARG A 48 1.43 -10.12 -8.32
C ARG A 48 0.54 -9.17 -9.11
N HIS A 49 0.93 -8.86 -10.35
CA HIS A 49 0.14 -8.14 -11.34
C HIS A 49 0.02 -8.98 -12.61
N ASP A 50 -1.20 -9.23 -13.08
CA ASP A 50 -1.52 -10.13 -14.20
C ASP A 50 -0.88 -11.53 -14.02
N GLY A 51 -0.86 -12.02 -12.78
CA GLY A 51 -0.28 -13.32 -12.41
C GLY A 51 1.26 -13.34 -12.32
N VAL A 52 1.93 -12.22 -12.61
CA VAL A 52 3.39 -12.10 -12.54
C VAL A 52 3.80 -11.40 -11.25
N ALA A 53 4.76 -11.98 -10.53
CA ALA A 53 5.35 -11.36 -9.34
C ALA A 53 5.97 -10.00 -9.69
N LEU A 54 5.54 -8.96 -8.98
CA LEU A 54 6.19 -7.66 -9.03
C LEU A 54 7.51 -7.75 -8.27
N VAL A 55 8.58 -7.28 -8.90
CA VAL A 55 9.94 -7.30 -8.34
C VAL A 55 10.64 -5.96 -8.56
N GLY A 56 11.63 -5.68 -7.71
CA GLY A 56 12.46 -4.48 -7.80
C GLY A 56 11.64 -3.20 -7.82
N LEU A 57 11.93 -2.33 -8.80
CA LEU A 57 11.38 -0.97 -8.85
C LEU A 57 9.85 -0.90 -8.85
N GLN A 58 9.15 -1.86 -9.45
CA GLN A 58 7.68 -1.85 -9.49
C GLN A 58 7.07 -2.16 -8.12
N TYR A 59 7.65 -3.14 -7.42
CA TYR A 59 7.28 -3.48 -6.06
C TYR A 59 7.56 -2.31 -5.10
N ASP A 60 8.78 -1.78 -5.16
CA ASP A 60 9.21 -0.66 -4.30
C ASP A 60 8.37 0.59 -4.53
N ARG A 61 7.97 0.86 -5.78
CA ARG A 61 7.13 2.01 -6.12
C ARG A 61 5.75 1.93 -5.46
N LEU A 62 5.09 0.77 -5.48
CA LEU A 62 3.77 0.61 -4.85
C LEU A 62 3.86 0.82 -3.33
N LEU A 63 4.86 0.22 -2.68
CA LEU A 63 5.07 0.38 -1.25
C LEU A 63 5.44 1.82 -0.88
N ARG A 64 6.27 2.48 -1.70
CA ARG A 64 6.61 3.89 -1.49
C ARG A 64 5.39 4.78 -1.60
N ILE A 65 4.55 4.61 -2.62
CA ILE A 65 3.31 5.39 -2.79
C ILE A 65 2.39 5.18 -1.58
N ALA A 66 2.19 3.94 -1.16
CA ALA A 66 1.40 3.63 0.03
C ALA A 66 1.97 4.32 1.29
N ALA A 67 3.29 4.25 1.51
CA ALA A 67 3.94 4.89 2.65
C ALA A 67 3.86 6.42 2.62
N GLU A 68 4.04 7.03 1.44
CA GLU A 68 3.89 8.47 1.24
C GLU A 68 2.46 8.92 1.53
N ARG A 69 1.44 8.18 1.08
CA ARG A 69 0.03 8.46 1.39
C ARG A 69 -0.27 8.39 2.88
N ILE A 70 0.31 7.44 3.63
CA ILE A 70 0.18 7.38 5.11
C ILE A 70 0.73 8.67 5.71
N ALA A 71 1.95 9.05 5.34
CA ALA A 71 2.59 10.26 5.86
C ALA A 71 1.80 11.52 5.49
N SER A 72 1.30 11.60 4.26
CA SER A 72 0.43 12.69 3.81
C SER A 72 -0.85 12.78 4.63
N ALA A 73 -1.57 11.68 4.83
CA ALA A 73 -2.79 11.65 5.64
C ALA A 73 -2.53 12.16 7.06
N MET A 74 -1.46 11.68 7.69
CA MET A 74 -1.07 12.13 9.03
C MET A 74 -0.77 13.64 9.08
N LEU A 75 -0.10 14.19 8.06
CA LEU A 75 0.22 15.62 7.99
C LEU A 75 -1.02 16.48 7.72
N LEU A 76 -1.90 16.04 6.82
CA LEU A 76 -3.16 16.73 6.52
C LEU A 76 -4.00 16.87 7.79
N GLU A 77 -4.18 15.77 8.52
CA GLU A 77 -4.98 15.74 9.75
C GLU A 77 -4.31 16.51 10.90
N SER A 78 -3.01 16.30 11.13
CA SER A 78 -2.31 16.88 12.29
C SER A 78 -2.07 18.38 12.16
N LEU A 79 -1.94 18.88 10.93
CA LEU A 79 -1.58 20.29 10.67
C LEU A 79 -2.71 21.08 10.01
N VAL A 80 -3.88 20.45 9.78
CA VAL A 80 -5.04 21.06 9.08
C VAL A 80 -4.62 21.66 7.74
N LEU A 81 -3.87 20.89 6.95
CA LEU A 81 -3.37 21.30 5.64
C LEU A 81 -4.29 20.80 4.53
N ASP A 82 -4.28 21.50 3.40
CA ASP A 82 -4.84 20.99 2.16
C ASP A 82 -3.82 20.08 1.44
N PRO A 83 -4.30 19.19 0.54
CA PRO A 83 -3.44 18.35 -0.29
C PRO A 83 -2.32 19.10 -1.01
N SER A 84 -2.61 20.23 -1.64
CA SER A 84 -1.62 20.94 -2.43
C SER A 84 -0.45 21.44 -1.58
N ALA A 85 -0.72 21.87 -0.33
CA ALA A 85 0.30 22.25 0.62
C ALA A 85 1.21 21.09 1.04
N VAL A 86 0.67 19.88 1.23
CA VAL A 86 1.50 18.70 1.60
C VAL A 86 2.46 18.34 0.48
N LYS A 87 1.96 18.27 -0.76
CA LYS A 87 2.80 18.01 -1.93
C LYS A 87 3.87 19.10 -2.12
N ALA A 88 3.49 20.37 -2.00
CA ALA A 88 4.42 21.49 -2.18
C ALA A 88 5.50 21.56 -1.09
N ARG A 89 5.16 21.26 0.17
CA ARG A 89 6.07 21.40 1.31
C ARG A 89 6.93 20.18 1.57
N PHE A 90 6.40 18.99 1.31
CA PHE A 90 7.03 17.71 1.71
C PHE A 90 7.30 16.77 0.54
N GLY A 91 6.77 17.04 -0.66
CA GLY A 91 7.01 16.23 -1.84
C GLY A 91 6.36 14.84 -1.82
N LEU A 92 5.38 14.62 -0.93
CA LEU A 92 4.72 13.33 -0.74
C LEU A 92 3.55 13.13 -1.73
N ALA A 93 3.32 11.87 -2.13
CA ALA A 93 2.10 11.46 -2.83
C ALA A 93 0.84 11.68 -1.97
N ILE A 94 -0.28 11.94 -2.64
CA ILE A 94 -1.61 12.15 -2.06
C ILE A 94 -2.57 11.25 -2.80
#